data_AF-A0A7S9CZX7-F1
#
_entry.id   AF-A0A7S9CZX7-F1
#
_cell.length_a   1.000
_cell.length_b   1.000
_cell.length_c   1.000
_cell.angle_alpha   90.00
_cell.angle_beta   90.00
_cell.angle_gamma   90.00
#
_symmetry.space_group_name_H-M   'P 1'
#
loop_
_entity.id
_entity.type
_entity.pdbx_description
1 polymer ?
#
loop_
_entity_poly.entity_id
_entity_poly.type
_entity_poly.pdbx_seq_one_letter_code
_entity_poly.pdbx_strand_id
1 'polypeptide(L)' 'MLNLIEVFDAMRLDLPTGHVVWTGLTGTRTALKRDGFEIDPKRPAYCPGEWLDERGYLDSELARAHPRPWGI' A
#
# COMPACT_ATOMS: atom_id res chain seq x y z
N MET A 1 -7.15 13.94 16.60
CA MET A 1 -7.97 12.78 16.19
C MET A 1 -7.18 12.08 15.10
N LEU A 2 -6.79 10.81 15.26
CA LEU A 2 -6.01 10.09 14.25
C LEU A 2 -6.90 9.84 13.03
N ASN A 3 -6.67 10.59 11.95
CA ASN A 3 -7.32 10.34 10.66
C ASN A 3 -6.62 9.15 10.00
N LEU A 4 -7.16 7.95 10.21
CA LEU A 4 -6.64 6.74 9.61
C LEU A 4 -7.19 6.55 8.20
N ILE A 5 -6.32 6.27 7.25
CA ILE A 5 -6.65 6.06 5.84
C ILE A 5 -6.38 4.60 5.49
N GLU A 6 -7.30 4.00 4.72
CA GLU A 6 -7.15 2.66 4.17
C GLU A 6 -6.09 2.63 3.06
N VAL A 7 -5.15 1.70 3.18
CA VAL A 7 -4.07 1.47 2.23
C VAL A 7 -3.90 -0.02 1.93
N PHE A 8 -3.30 -0.31 0.79
CA PHE A 8 -3.09 -1.68 0.29
C PHE A 8 -1.65 -1.83 -0.16
N ASP A 9 -1.13 -3.05 -0.03
CA ASP A 9 0.12 -3.41 -0.68
C ASP A 9 -0.13 -3.60 -2.19
N ALA A 10 0.75 -3.01 -2.99
CA ALA A 10 0.64 -2.99 -4.43
C ALA A 10 1.28 -4.24 -5.03
N MET A 11 0.56 -4.86 -5.94
CA MET A 11 0.98 -6.04 -6.66
C MET A 11 1.03 -5.78 -8.16
N ARG A 12 1.86 -6.55 -8.87
CA ARG A 12 1.83 -6.64 -10.33
C ARG A 12 1.71 -8.08 -10.77
N LEU A 13 1.07 -8.28 -11.91
CA LEU A 13 1.13 -9.54 -12.63
C LEU A 13 2.45 -9.57 -13.43
N ASP A 14 3.31 -10.51 -13.12
CA ASP A 14 4.49 -10.83 -13.91
C ASP A 14 4.04 -11.58 -15.17
N LEU A 15 3.86 -10.86 -16.29
CA LEU A 15 3.29 -11.40 -17.52
C LEU A 15 4.00 -12.66 -18.07
N PRO A 16 5.35 -12.77 -18.02
CA PRO A 16 6.07 -13.98 -18.42
C PRO A 16 5.68 -15.24 -17.63
N THR A 17 5.38 -15.11 -16.33
CA THR A 17 5.11 -16.26 -15.45
C THR A 17 3.65 -16.41 -15.06
N GLY A 18 2.84 -15.36 -15.26
CA GLY A 18 1.48 -15.26 -14.76
C GLY A 18 1.39 -15.13 -13.23
N HIS A 19 2.51 -14.90 -12.53
CA HIS A 19 2.53 -14.81 -11.08
C HIS A 19 2.28 -13.40 -10.58
N VAL A 20 1.63 -13.28 -9.42
CA VAL A 20 1.46 -12.01 -8.74
C VAL A 20 2.69 -11.74 -7.89
N VAL A 21 3.36 -10.61 -8.14
CA VAL A 21 4.55 -10.16 -7.41
C VAL A 21 4.24 -8.92 -6.57
N TRP A 22 4.69 -8.95 -5.33
CA TRP A 22 4.63 -7.78 -4.44
C TRP A 22 5.68 -6.76 -4.88
N THR A 23 5.26 -5.50 -4.98
CA THR A 23 6.14 -4.43 -5.47
C THR A 23 6.90 -3.72 -4.36
N GLY A 24 6.53 -3.96 -3.10
CA GLY A 24 7.04 -3.23 -1.93
C GLY A 24 6.42 -1.85 -1.74
N LEU A 25 5.54 -1.40 -2.64
CA LEU A 25 4.78 -0.17 -2.47
C LEU A 25 3.49 -0.43 -1.69
N THR A 26 3.12 0.52 -0.84
CA THR A 26 1.81 0.55 -0.18
C THR A 26 1.16 1.90 -0.50
N GLY A 27 -0.13 1.90 -0.82
CA GLY A 27 -0.84 3.14 -1.13
C GLY A 27 -2.36 3.02 -1.06
N THR A 28 -3.04 4.14 -1.22
CA THR A 28 -4.50 4.16 -1.29
C THR A 28 -4.99 3.41 -2.53
N ARG A 29 -6.20 2.84 -2.46
CA ARG A 29 -6.85 2.19 -3.61
C ARG A 29 -6.84 3.07 -4.87
N THR A 30 -7.09 4.37 -4.71
CA THR A 30 -7.12 5.33 -5.81
C THR A 30 -5.74 5.51 -6.43
N ALA A 31 -4.70 5.70 -5.62
CA ALA A 31 -3.33 5.86 -6.10
C ALA A 31 -2.84 4.62 -6.87
N LEU A 32 -3.11 3.43 -6.32
CA LEU A 32 -2.68 2.17 -6.91
C LEU A 32 -3.39 1.87 -8.23
N LYS A 33 -4.71 2.07 -8.28
CA LYS A 33 -5.46 1.90 -9.54
C LYS A 33 -5.06 2.91 -10.61
N ARG A 34 -4.81 4.17 -10.23
CA ARG A 34 -4.32 5.21 -11.15
C ARG A 34 -3.02 4.78 -11.83
N ASP A 35 -2.14 4.14 -11.10
CA ASP A 35 -0.80 3.76 -11.58
C ASP A 35 -0.75 2.30 -12.11
N GLY A 36 -1.91 1.63 -12.24
CA GLY A 36 -2.04 0.31 -12.87
C GLY A 36 -1.59 -0.86 -11.99
N PHE A 37 -1.58 -0.70 -10.68
CA PHE A 37 -1.29 -1.79 -9.75
C PHE A 37 -2.55 -2.59 -9.38
N GLU A 38 -2.34 -3.87 -9.15
CA GLU A 38 -3.33 -4.75 -8.53
C GLU A 38 -3.24 -4.64 -7.01
N ILE A 39 -4.34 -4.96 -6.32
CA ILE A 39 -4.45 -4.93 -4.86
C ILE A 39 -5.17 -6.17 -4.36
N ASP A 40 -4.87 -6.61 -3.13
CA ASP A 40 -5.65 -7.64 -2.46
C ASP A 40 -6.74 -6.93 -1.63
N PRO A 41 -8.00 -6.90 -2.08
CA PRO A 41 -9.05 -6.22 -1.34
C PRO A 41 -9.35 -6.88 0.01
N LYS A 42 -8.86 -8.10 0.28
CA LYS A 42 -9.08 -8.83 1.54
C LYS A 42 -8.02 -8.52 2.60
N ARG A 43 -6.94 -7.83 2.23
CA ARG A 43 -5.83 -7.47 3.13
C ARG A 43 -5.59 -5.96 3.16
N PRO A 44 -6.60 -5.14 3.57
CA PRO A 44 -6.36 -3.73 3.81
C PRO A 44 -5.48 -3.54 5.05
N ALA A 45 -4.73 -2.45 5.06
CA ALA A 45 -4.10 -1.91 6.24
C ALA A 45 -4.51 -0.44 6.43
N TYR A 46 -4.16 0.14 7.58
CA TYR A 46 -4.49 1.51 7.90
C TYR A 46 -3.26 2.26 8.37
N CYS A 47 -3.14 3.54 8.00
CA CYS A 47 -2.07 4.44 8.46
C CYS A 47 -2.62 5.84 8.74
N PRO A 48 -1.94 6.65 9.57
CA PRO A 48 -2.21 8.08 9.64
C PRO A 48 -2.17 8.72 8.25
N GLY A 49 -3.13 9.59 7.94
CA GLY A 49 -3.18 10.30 6.66
C GLY A 49 -1.97 11.18 6.41
N GLU A 50 -1.30 11.65 7.48
CA GLU A 50 -0.06 12.44 7.39
C GLU A 50 1.15 11.61 6.91
N TRP A 51 1.05 10.28 6.86
CA TRP A 51 2.09 9.41 6.30
C TRP A 51 1.92 9.16 4.80
N LEU A 52 0.86 9.70 4.18
CA LEU A 52 0.66 9.63 2.74
C LEU A 52 1.32 10.82 2.08
N ASP A 53 2.05 10.56 1.00
CA ASP A 53 2.48 11.62 0.09
C ASP A 53 1.28 12.22 -0.68
N GLU A 54 1.53 13.30 -1.42
CA GLU A 54 0.51 13.97 -2.24
C GLU A 54 -0.11 13.06 -3.31
N ARG A 55 0.58 11.97 -3.67
CA ARG A 55 0.15 10.99 -4.67
C ARG A 55 -0.70 9.88 -4.06
N GLY A 56 -0.78 9.80 -2.73
CA GLY A 56 -1.52 8.80 -1.97
C GLY A 56 -0.74 7.51 -1.67
N TYR A 57 0.59 7.56 -1.67
CA TYR A 57 1.47 6.46 -1.29
C TYR A 57 1.99 6.62 0.13
N LEU A 58 2.13 5.50 0.82
CA LEU A 58 2.67 5.43 2.17
C LEU A 58 4.18 5.69 2.15
N ASP A 59 4.62 6.63 2.98
CA ASP A 59 6.03 6.83 3.26
C ASP A 59 6.63 5.58 3.96
N SER A 60 7.56 4.92 3.27
CA SER A 60 8.20 3.69 3.73
C SER A 60 9.11 3.89 4.94
N GLU A 61 9.70 5.07 5.12
CA GLU A 61 10.56 5.36 6.27
C GLU A 61 9.72 5.53 7.54
N LEU A 62 8.61 6.27 7.45
CA LEU A 62 7.63 6.40 8.52
C LEU A 62 7.02 5.03 8.88
N ALA A 63 6.64 4.24 7.87
CA ALA A 63 6.11 2.90 8.10
C ALA A 63 7.12 1.95 8.80
N ARG A 64 8.42 2.10 8.51
CA ARG A 64 9.48 1.29 9.13
C ARG A 64 9.79 1.73 10.56
N ALA A 65 9.75 3.03 10.82
CA ALA A 65 9.95 3.58 12.16
C ALA A 65 8.82 3.20 13.14
N HIS A 66 7.63 2.91 12.59
CA HIS A 66 6.46 2.49 13.33
C HIS A 66 6.02 1.08 12.92
N PRO A 67 6.67 0.02 13.46
CA PRO A 67 6.34 -1.35 13.09
C PRO A 67 4.84 -1.59 13.30
N ARG A 68 4.15 -1.97 12.22
CA ARG A 68 2.71 -2.24 12.28
C ARG A 68 2.45 -3.38 13.27
N PRO A 69 1.35 -3.36 14.05
CA PRO A 69 0.95 -4.49 14.88
C PRO A 69 0.54 -5.72 14.07
N TRP A 70 0.34 -5.59 12.75
CA TRP A 70 0.02 -6.67 11.83
C TRP A 70 1.24 -6.90 10.95
N GLY A 71 2.11 -7.80 11.41
CA GLY A 71 3.26 -8.28 10.65
C GLY A 71 2.86 -8.92 9.32
N ILE A 72 3.78 -8.82 8.37
CA ILE A 72 3.72 -9.43 7.03
C ILE A 72 3.71 -10.95 7.17
#